data_AF-A0A9P5V2C1-F1
#
_entry.id   AF-A0A9P5V2C1-F1
#
_cell.length_a   1.000
_cell.length_b   1.000
_cell.length_c   1.000
_cell.angle_alpha   90.00
_cell.angle_beta   90.00
_cell.angle_gamma   90.00
#
_symmetry.space_group_name_H-M   'P 1'
#
loop_
_entity.id
_entity.type
_entity.pdbx_description
1 polymer ?
#
loop_
_entity_poly.entity_id
_entity_poly.type
_entity_poly.pdbx_seq_one_letter_code
_entity_poly.pdbx_strand_id
1 'polypeptide(L)'
;MLQGRLFSYSDTHRHRLGTNYLQLPINQPYRTIVAHHQRDGPMNFSEGFNGAPNYDPQSQDPNGPQDQVNDIRARMSKVNLEGKTGRYSPKHAKSFKPGDDFEQPGNLYRLMKGPEQDDLIKNIVEHMKNVKDQKIVQRQIGLFNSADPEWGRRVQEGLDAAKQPPPVPAHGEKKE
;
A
#
# COMPACT_ATOMS: atom_id res chain seq x y z
N MET A 1 4.01 1.29 -8.11
CA MET A 1 3.77 1.72 -6.71
C MET A 1 4.95 2.49 -6.09
N LEU A 2 6.18 1.95 -6.05
CA LEU A 2 7.31 2.62 -5.37
C LEU A 2 7.62 4.04 -5.88
N GLN A 3 7.75 4.23 -7.19
CA GLN A 3 8.16 5.52 -7.78
C GLN A 3 7.24 6.69 -7.39
N GLY A 4 5.91 6.49 -7.38
CA GLY A 4 4.97 7.54 -6.97
C GLY A 4 5.05 7.90 -5.48
N ARG A 5 5.45 6.94 -4.63
CA ARG A 5 5.59 7.18 -3.17
C ARG A 5 6.77 8.08 -2.83
N LEU A 6 7.82 8.07 -3.66
CA LEU A 6 8.99 8.95 -3.49
C LEU A 6 8.58 10.44 -3.47
N PHE A 7 7.60 10.80 -4.29
CA PHE A 7 7.02 12.14 -4.29
C PHE A 7 5.99 12.32 -3.16
N SER A 8 4.97 11.45 -3.14
CA SER A 8 3.76 11.62 -2.32
C SER A 8 4.02 11.81 -0.83
N TYR A 9 5.02 11.13 -0.27
CA TYR A 9 5.26 11.18 1.18
C TYR A 9 5.85 12.52 1.63
N SER A 10 6.83 13.02 0.88
CA SER A 10 7.44 14.31 1.22
C SER A 10 6.44 15.45 1.06
N ASP A 11 5.59 15.38 0.03
CA ASP A 11 4.55 16.36 -0.25
C ASP A 11 3.50 16.40 0.89
N THR A 12 2.96 15.25 1.26
CA THR A 12 1.94 15.19 2.33
C THR A 12 2.51 15.59 3.70
N HIS A 13 3.80 15.32 3.96
CA HIS A 13 4.45 15.77 5.20
C HIS A 13 4.59 17.29 5.26
N ARG A 14 4.94 17.96 4.16
CA ARG A 14 4.99 19.42 4.11
C ARG A 14 3.62 20.04 4.37
N HIS A 15 2.55 19.47 3.80
CA HIS A 15 1.19 19.92 4.08
C HIS A 15 0.80 19.71 5.54
N ARG A 16 1.06 18.53 6.10
CA ARG A 16 0.59 18.15 7.45
C ARG A 16 1.40 18.78 8.58
N LEU A 17 2.71 18.96 8.41
CA LEU A 17 3.65 19.32 9.48
C LEU A 17 4.46 20.59 9.16
N GLY A 18 4.31 21.16 7.96
CA GLY A 18 5.07 22.32 7.50
C GLY A 18 6.40 21.95 6.83
N THR A 19 7.04 22.94 6.21
CA THR A 19 8.29 22.77 5.44
C THR A 19 9.44 22.22 6.29
N ASN A 20 9.51 22.58 7.58
CA ASN A 20 10.57 22.20 8.50
C ASN A 20 10.27 20.92 9.32
N TYR A 21 9.37 20.05 8.85
CA TYR A 21 8.95 18.84 9.58
C TYR A 21 10.10 17.88 9.97
N LEU A 22 11.22 17.91 9.24
CA LEU A 22 12.42 17.13 9.54
C LEU A 22 13.14 17.58 10.83
N GLN A 23 12.80 18.77 11.34
CA GLN A 23 13.36 19.30 12.59
C GLN A 23 12.60 18.84 13.84
N LEU A 24 11.46 18.13 13.70
CA LEU A 24 10.78 17.54 14.85
C LEU A 24 11.65 16.44 15.47
N PRO A 25 11.75 16.32 16.81
CA PRO A 25 12.67 15.39 17.46
C PRO A 25 12.59 13.94 16.98
N ILE A 26 11.39 13.47 16.63
CA ILE A 26 11.17 12.10 16.13
C ILE A 26 11.61 11.91 14.66
N ASN A 27 11.66 13.00 13.88
CA ASN A 27 12.04 12.98 12.46
C ASN A 27 13.50 13.37 12.23
N GLN A 28 14.17 13.93 13.25
CA GLN A 28 15.55 14.35 13.14
C GLN A 28 16.50 13.15 13.00
N PRO A 29 17.54 13.26 12.16
CA PRO A 29 18.53 12.20 12.05
C PRO A 29 19.36 12.10 13.33
N TYR A 30 19.71 10.86 13.70
CA TYR A 30 20.42 10.58 14.95
C TYR A 30 21.94 10.75 14.79
N ARG A 31 22.60 11.35 15.79
CA ARG A 31 24.07 11.49 15.90
C ARG A 31 24.75 12.10 14.67
N THR A 32 24.10 13.07 14.04
CA THR A 32 24.70 13.82 12.92
C THR A 32 24.20 15.25 12.91
N ILE A 33 24.96 16.13 12.27
CA ILE A 33 24.56 17.50 11.97
C ILE A 33 24.18 17.52 10.49
N VAL A 34 22.96 17.95 10.18
CA VAL A 34 22.49 18.02 8.80
C VAL A 34 23.11 19.25 8.14
N ALA A 35 23.92 19.04 7.11
CA ALA A 35 24.51 20.08 6.30
C ALA A 35 23.75 20.20 4.97
N HIS A 36 22.96 21.26 4.80
CA HIS A 36 22.25 21.56 3.55
C HIS A 36 22.00 23.06 3.37
N HIS A 37 21.55 23.46 2.18
CA HIS A 37 21.23 24.85 1.88
C HIS A 37 19.76 25.25 2.11
N GLN A 38 18.90 24.37 2.63
CA GLN A 38 17.52 24.77 3.00
C GLN A 38 17.56 25.83 4.11
N ARG A 39 16.76 26.88 3.97
CA ARG A 39 16.66 28.04 4.88
C ARG A 39 15.19 28.41 5.08
N ASP A 40 14.93 29.16 6.14
CA ASP A 40 13.64 29.79 6.45
C ASP A 40 12.46 28.81 6.51
N GLY A 41 11.28 29.27 6.13
CA GLY A 41 10.02 28.55 6.26
C GLY A 41 9.39 28.66 7.65
N PRO A 42 8.07 28.43 7.77
CA PRO A 42 7.38 28.47 9.06
C PRO A 42 8.00 27.48 10.06
N MET A 43 7.98 27.85 11.35
CA MET A 43 8.45 27.02 12.45
C MET A 43 9.88 26.47 12.24
N ASN A 44 10.77 27.30 11.71
CA ASN A 44 12.18 26.96 11.60
C ASN A 44 12.86 27.10 12.98
N PHE A 45 13.40 26.01 13.50
CA PHE A 45 14.16 25.94 14.75
C PHE A 45 15.68 26.02 14.52
N SER A 46 16.14 26.04 13.27
CA SER A 46 17.55 26.28 12.97
C SER A 46 17.90 27.74 13.23
N GLU A 47 19.06 27.99 13.83
CA GLU A 47 19.61 29.35 14.04
C GLU A 47 20.16 29.96 12.72
N GLY A 48 19.46 29.74 11.60
CA GLY A 48 19.85 30.24 10.28
C GLY A 48 21.21 29.75 9.80
N PHE A 49 21.67 28.60 10.32
CA PHE A 49 23.03 28.08 10.10
C PHE A 49 24.13 29.11 10.37
N ASN A 50 23.94 29.99 11.37
CA ASN A 50 24.91 31.02 11.78
C ASN A 50 25.39 31.94 10.63
N GLY A 51 24.51 32.21 9.65
CA GLY A 51 24.85 33.07 8.51
C GLY A 51 25.71 32.38 7.44
N ALA A 52 25.86 31.05 7.50
CA ALA A 52 26.57 30.29 6.47
C ALA A 52 25.92 30.47 5.09
N PRO A 53 26.72 30.52 4.00
CA PRO A 53 26.23 30.65 2.64
C PRO A 53 25.09 29.67 2.32
N ASN A 54 24.05 30.16 1.65
CA ASN A 54 22.85 29.41 1.27
C ASN A 54 22.84 29.00 -0.21
N TYR A 55 24.00 29.02 -0.87
CA TYR A 55 24.17 28.71 -2.28
C TYR A 55 25.41 27.84 -2.50
N ASP A 56 25.44 27.16 -3.66
CA ASP A 56 26.58 26.37 -4.14
C ASP A 56 26.74 26.61 -5.65
N PRO A 57 27.97 26.70 -6.19
CA PRO A 57 29.26 26.69 -5.48
C PRO A 57 29.52 27.98 -4.70
N GLN A 58 30.27 27.89 -3.60
CA GLN A 58 30.64 29.03 -2.74
C GLN A 58 32.09 28.92 -2.24
N SER A 59 32.70 30.06 -1.90
CA SER A 59 34.12 30.15 -1.48
C SER A 59 34.33 30.65 -0.05
N GLN A 60 33.25 30.91 0.70
CA GLN A 60 33.30 31.56 2.01
C GLN A 60 33.37 30.55 3.17
N ASP A 61 32.83 29.35 2.99
CA ASP A 61 32.84 28.27 3.97
C ASP A 61 33.42 27.00 3.34
N PRO A 62 34.74 26.76 3.44
CA PRO A 62 35.36 25.57 2.87
C PRO A 62 34.87 24.25 3.50
N ASN A 63 34.19 24.31 4.66
CA ASN A 63 33.63 23.15 5.36
C ASN A 63 32.10 23.06 5.23
N GLY A 64 31.49 23.88 4.37
CA GLY A 64 30.05 23.90 4.14
C GLY A 64 29.53 22.59 3.51
N PRO A 65 28.21 22.49 3.26
CA PRO A 65 27.64 21.35 2.55
C PRO A 65 28.34 21.13 1.21
N GLN A 66 28.74 19.89 0.92
CA GLN A 66 29.42 19.50 -0.31
C GLN A 66 28.82 18.23 -0.88
N ASP A 67 28.76 18.15 -2.20
CA ASP A 67 28.33 16.94 -2.91
C ASP A 67 29.28 15.78 -2.64
N GLN A 68 28.74 14.67 -2.13
CA GLN A 68 29.49 13.47 -1.77
C GLN A 68 29.67 12.53 -2.98
N VAL A 69 30.05 13.05 -4.15
CA VAL A 69 30.10 12.29 -5.41
C VAL A 69 31.05 11.10 -5.41
N ASN A 70 32.08 11.14 -4.55
CA ASN A 70 33.07 10.07 -4.40
C ASN A 70 32.79 9.13 -3.22
N ASP A 71 31.81 9.42 -2.36
CA ASP A 71 31.43 8.50 -1.29
C ASP A 71 30.62 7.33 -1.88
N ILE A 72 31.15 6.11 -1.72
CA ILE A 72 30.47 4.89 -2.17
C ILE A 72 29.09 4.71 -1.54
N ARG A 73 28.86 5.27 -0.34
CA ARG A 73 27.57 5.23 0.36
C ARG A 73 26.51 6.15 -0.27
N ALA A 74 26.93 7.18 -1.02
CA ALA A 74 26.05 8.15 -1.66
C ALA A 74 25.86 7.89 -3.17
N ARG A 75 26.48 6.82 -3.70
CA ARG A 75 26.48 6.54 -5.14
C ARG A 75 25.08 6.18 -5.64
N MET A 76 24.64 6.85 -6.69
CA MET A 76 23.39 6.50 -7.37
C MET A 76 23.49 5.13 -8.07
N SER A 77 22.42 4.35 -8.00
CA SER A 77 22.29 3.12 -8.78
C SER A 77 22.23 3.45 -10.27
N LYS A 78 22.99 2.71 -11.09
CA LYS A 78 22.99 2.84 -12.54
C LYS A 78 22.18 1.69 -13.12
N VAL A 79 21.17 2.02 -13.91
CA VAL A 79 20.30 1.04 -14.59
C VAL A 79 20.21 1.43 -16.06
N ASN A 80 20.48 0.49 -16.95
CA ASN A 80 20.28 0.68 -18.39
C ASN A 80 18.77 0.69 -18.68
N LEU A 81 18.32 1.66 -19.47
CA LEU A 81 16.92 1.80 -19.86
C LEU A 81 16.79 1.62 -21.37
N GLU A 82 15.69 0.99 -21.79
CA GLU A 82 15.34 0.79 -23.19
C GLU A 82 13.85 1.06 -23.42
N GLY A 83 13.48 1.42 -24.66
CA GLY A 83 12.10 1.65 -25.07
C GLY A 83 11.73 3.11 -25.29
N LYS A 84 10.43 3.37 -25.45
CA LYS A 84 9.87 4.72 -25.68
C LYS A 84 9.21 5.23 -24.40
N THR A 85 9.13 6.55 -24.24
CA THR A 85 8.35 7.13 -23.15
C THR A 85 6.85 6.99 -23.43
N GLY A 86 6.07 6.54 -22.45
CA GLY A 86 4.62 6.44 -22.58
C GLY A 86 3.93 5.84 -21.37
N ARG A 87 2.59 5.92 -21.34
CA ARG A 87 1.77 5.22 -20.35
C ARG A 87 1.48 3.81 -20.84
N TYR A 88 2.20 2.84 -20.29
CA TYR A 88 2.00 1.44 -20.62
C TYR A 88 0.78 0.88 -19.88
N SER A 89 -0.08 0.17 -20.60
CA SER A 89 -1.14 -0.60 -19.95
C SER A 89 -0.48 -1.70 -19.12
N PRO A 90 -0.84 -1.88 -17.84
CA PRO A 90 -0.33 -2.98 -17.06
C PRO A 90 -0.74 -4.30 -17.73
N LYS A 91 0.12 -5.31 -17.62
CA LYS A 91 -0.13 -6.66 -18.13
C LYS A 91 -1.09 -7.45 -17.24
N HIS A 92 -1.90 -6.79 -16.40
CA HIS A 92 -3.00 -7.47 -15.71
C HIS A 92 -3.86 -8.17 -16.74
N ALA A 93 -4.27 -9.38 -16.40
CA ALA A 93 -4.84 -10.28 -17.36
C ALA A 93 -6.14 -9.66 -17.93
N LYS A 94 -6.08 -9.16 -19.18
CA LYS A 94 -7.27 -8.79 -19.99
C LYS A 94 -8.20 -9.99 -20.23
N SER A 95 -7.82 -11.16 -19.72
CA SER A 95 -8.50 -12.44 -19.77
C SER A 95 -8.33 -13.09 -18.39
N PHE A 96 -9.37 -13.72 -17.85
CA PHE A 96 -9.30 -14.59 -16.65
C PHE A 96 -8.46 -15.85 -16.94
N LYS A 97 -7.18 -15.67 -17.30
CA LYS A 97 -6.24 -16.76 -17.50
C LYS A 97 -5.60 -17.07 -16.15
N PRO A 98 -5.52 -18.36 -15.77
CA PRO A 98 -4.68 -18.78 -14.66
C PRO A 98 -3.23 -18.35 -14.96
N GLY A 99 -2.61 -17.54 -14.09
CA GLY A 99 -1.18 -17.28 -14.18
C GLY A 99 -0.64 -16.01 -13.52
N ASP A 100 -1.29 -14.85 -13.57
CA ASP A 100 -0.61 -13.62 -13.10
C ASP A 100 -1.19 -13.07 -11.79
N ASP A 101 -2.50 -12.82 -11.71
CA ASP A 101 -3.11 -12.20 -10.52
C ASP A 101 -3.71 -13.21 -9.51
N PHE A 102 -3.82 -14.49 -9.89
CA PHE A 102 -4.58 -15.50 -9.12
C PHE A 102 -3.74 -16.63 -8.53
N GLU A 103 -2.52 -16.84 -9.04
CA GLU A 103 -1.66 -17.94 -8.59
C GLU A 103 -1.24 -17.77 -7.13
N GLN A 104 -0.69 -16.60 -6.77
CA GLN A 104 -0.22 -16.35 -5.41
C GLN A 104 -1.37 -16.37 -4.38
N PRO A 105 -2.53 -15.71 -4.62
CA PRO A 105 -3.67 -15.82 -3.70
C PRO A 105 -4.21 -17.25 -3.58
N GLY A 106 -4.30 -17.99 -4.70
CA GLY A 106 -4.74 -19.39 -4.68
C GLY A 106 -3.78 -20.28 -3.89
N ASN A 107 -2.47 -20.10 -4.08
CA ASN A 107 -1.45 -20.82 -3.32
C ASN A 107 -1.56 -20.52 -1.83
N LEU A 108 -1.78 -19.26 -1.45
CA LEU A 108 -2.01 -18.89 -0.06
C LEU A 108 -3.25 -19.58 0.52
N TYR A 109 -4.38 -19.58 -0.21
CA TYR A 109 -5.60 -20.26 0.22
C TYR A 109 -5.38 -21.77 0.44
N ARG A 110 -4.62 -22.43 -0.45
CA ARG A 110 -4.29 -23.86 -0.34
C ARG A 110 -3.30 -24.18 0.79
N LEU A 111 -2.51 -23.21 1.23
CA LEU A 111 -1.61 -23.36 2.38
C LEU A 111 -2.36 -23.25 3.73
N MET A 112 -3.48 -22.51 3.77
CA MET A 112 -4.32 -22.38 4.96
C MET A 112 -4.96 -23.73 5.32
N LYS A 113 -5.15 -23.99 6.62
CA LYS A 113 -5.73 -25.25 7.10
C LYS A 113 -7.03 -25.05 7.86
N GLY A 114 -8.04 -25.84 7.51
CA GLY A 114 -9.30 -25.99 8.26
C GLY A 114 -9.85 -24.66 8.81
N PRO A 115 -9.71 -24.39 10.12
CA PRO A 115 -10.20 -23.16 10.74
C PRO A 115 -9.78 -21.86 10.05
N GLU A 116 -8.57 -21.77 9.51
CA GLU A 116 -8.08 -20.56 8.83
C GLU A 116 -8.86 -20.27 7.54
N GLN A 117 -9.19 -21.33 6.78
CA GLN A 117 -10.04 -21.20 5.60
C GLN A 117 -11.46 -20.83 6.03
N ASP A 118 -11.98 -21.46 7.09
CA ASP A 118 -13.32 -21.17 7.61
C ASP A 118 -13.46 -19.69 8.01
N ASP A 119 -12.47 -19.16 8.73
CA ASP A 119 -12.42 -17.75 9.15
C ASP A 119 -12.31 -16.81 7.95
N LEU A 120 -11.47 -17.14 6.96
CA LEU A 120 -11.37 -16.36 5.72
C LEU A 120 -12.71 -16.30 4.98
N ILE A 121 -13.38 -17.44 4.80
CA ILE A 121 -14.69 -17.52 4.15
C ILE A 121 -15.72 -16.71 4.94
N LYS A 122 -15.79 -16.89 6.26
CA LYS A 122 -16.70 -16.16 7.14
C LYS A 122 -16.51 -14.64 7.03
N ASN A 123 -15.28 -14.16 7.08
CA ASN A 123 -14.96 -12.73 6.97
C ASN A 123 -15.39 -12.17 5.60
N ILE A 124 -15.12 -12.89 4.52
CA ILE A 124 -15.52 -12.48 3.17
C ILE A 124 -17.05 -12.40 3.07
N VAL A 125 -17.76 -13.44 3.51
CA VAL A 125 -19.23 -13.49 3.48
C VAL A 125 -19.83 -12.36 4.29
N GLU A 126 -19.32 -12.09 5.49
CA GLU A 126 -19.81 -11.02 6.36
C GLU A 126 -19.67 -9.63 5.71
N HIS A 127 -18.54 -9.37 5.05
CA HIS A 127 -18.33 -8.11 4.31
C HIS A 127 -19.16 -8.02 3.03
N MET A 128 -19.43 -9.15 2.36
CA MET A 128 -20.10 -9.17 1.07
C MET A 128 -21.64 -9.30 1.15
N LYS A 129 -22.22 -9.82 2.23
CA LYS A 129 -23.67 -10.14 2.31
C LYS A 129 -24.58 -8.93 2.07
N ASN A 130 -24.11 -7.72 2.37
CA ASN A 130 -24.87 -6.48 2.22
C ASN A 130 -24.69 -5.79 0.85
N VAL A 131 -23.90 -6.38 -0.06
CA VAL A 131 -23.72 -5.85 -1.41
C VAL A 131 -25.00 -6.04 -2.22
N LYS A 132 -25.64 -4.92 -2.57
CA LYS A 132 -26.94 -4.92 -3.26
C LYS A 132 -26.84 -5.38 -4.72
N ASP A 133 -25.81 -4.94 -5.44
CA ASP A 133 -25.63 -5.29 -6.84
C ASP A 133 -25.09 -6.72 -7.01
N GLN A 134 -25.97 -7.64 -7.41
CA GLN A 134 -25.61 -9.04 -7.63
C GLN A 134 -24.58 -9.22 -8.76
N LYS A 135 -24.47 -8.29 -9.72
CA LYS A 135 -23.42 -8.34 -10.75
C LYS A 135 -22.05 -8.11 -10.14
N ILE A 136 -21.92 -7.34 -9.05
CA ILE A 136 -20.67 -7.17 -8.33
C ILE A 136 -20.34 -8.43 -7.54
N VAL A 137 -21.33 -9.00 -6.84
CA VAL A 137 -21.19 -10.25 -6.07
C VAL A 137 -20.68 -11.38 -6.97
N GLN A 138 -21.35 -11.60 -8.11
CA GLN A 138 -20.98 -12.67 -9.05
C GLN A 138 -19.60 -12.45 -9.69
N ARG A 139 -19.23 -11.20 -9.99
CA ARG A 139 -17.87 -10.90 -10.47
C ARG A 139 -16.81 -11.25 -9.43
N GLN A 140 -17.03 -10.87 -8.17
CA GLN A 140 -16.07 -11.15 -7.09
C GLN A 140 -15.94 -12.66 -6.82
N ILE A 141 -17.05 -13.40 -6.83
CA ILE A 141 -17.04 -14.87 -6.73
C ILE A 141 -16.28 -15.48 -7.91
N GLY A 142 -16.45 -14.95 -9.12
CA GLY A 142 -15.67 -15.35 -10.29
C GLY A 142 -14.17 -15.14 -10.11
N LEU A 143 -13.74 -14.07 -9.42
CA LEU A 143 -12.32 -13.84 -9.10
C LEU A 143 -11.80 -14.88 -8.10
N PHE A 144 -12.56 -15.20 -7.04
CA PHE A 144 -12.18 -16.26 -6.10
C PHE A 144 -12.09 -17.63 -6.79
N ASN A 145 -13.07 -17.97 -7.63
CA ASN A 145 -13.05 -19.19 -8.44
C ASN A 145 -11.84 -19.26 -9.40
N SER A 146 -11.35 -18.10 -9.87
CA SER A 146 -10.15 -18.03 -10.71
C SER A 146 -8.86 -18.30 -9.92
N ALA A 147 -8.85 -18.08 -8.61
CA ALA A 147 -7.73 -18.40 -7.72
C ALA A 147 -7.79 -19.82 -7.17
N ASP A 148 -8.98 -20.26 -6.73
CA ASP A 148 -9.27 -21.61 -6.28
C ASP A 148 -10.77 -21.92 -6.39
N PRO A 149 -11.18 -23.01 -7.08
CA PRO A 149 -12.59 -23.35 -7.24
C PRO A 149 -13.32 -23.63 -5.93
N GLU A 150 -12.64 -24.20 -4.94
CA GLU A 150 -13.23 -24.46 -3.63
C GLU A 150 -13.51 -23.14 -2.90
N TRP A 151 -12.56 -22.20 -2.95
CA TRP A 151 -12.73 -20.87 -2.36
C TRP A 151 -13.97 -20.17 -2.91
N GLY A 152 -14.09 -20.10 -4.24
CA GLY A 152 -15.25 -19.49 -4.90
C GLY A 152 -16.58 -20.14 -4.49
N ARG A 153 -16.63 -21.48 -4.49
CA ARG A 153 -17.81 -22.25 -4.08
C ARG A 153 -18.23 -21.95 -2.64
N ARG A 154 -17.28 -22.00 -1.70
CA ARG A 154 -17.57 -21.78 -0.27
C ARG A 154 -18.07 -20.36 0.03
N VAL A 155 -17.56 -19.35 -0.69
CA VAL A 155 -18.07 -17.96 -0.57
C VAL A 155 -19.50 -17.86 -1.11
N GLN A 156 -19.80 -18.47 -2.26
CA GLN A 156 -21.15 -18.50 -2.83
C GLN A 156 -22.15 -19.14 -1.86
N GLU A 157 -21.83 -20.30 -1.31
CA GLU A 157 -22.66 -21.02 -0.34
C GLU A 157 -22.92 -20.19 0.92
N GLY A 158 -21.89 -19.55 1.48
CA GLY A 158 -22.06 -18.69 2.66
C GLY A 158 -22.93 -17.47 2.40
N LEU A 159 -22.83 -16.86 1.20
CA LEU A 159 -23.67 -15.73 0.82
C LEU A 159 -25.12 -16.14 0.58
N ASP A 160 -25.37 -17.31 0.01
CA ASP A 160 -26.72 -17.81 -0.19
C ASP A 160 -27.38 -18.19 1.14
N ALA A 161 -26.64 -18.80 2.06
CA ALA A 161 -27.10 -19.06 3.42
C ALA A 161 -27.45 -17.77 4.17
N ALA A 162 -26.65 -16.71 4.01
CA ALA A 162 -26.89 -15.42 4.67
C ALA A 162 -28.13 -14.67 4.14
N LYS A 163 -28.62 -15.01 2.94
CA LYS A 163 -29.84 -14.43 2.36
C LYS A 163 -31.12 -15.12 2.83
N GLN A 164 -31.02 -16.35 3.31
CA GLN A 164 -32.17 -17.10 3.79
C GLN A 164 -32.59 -16.59 5.18
N PRO A 165 -33.89 -16.38 5.44
CA PRO A 165 -34.36 -16.08 6.78
C PRO A 165 -34.03 -17.26 7.72
N PRO A 166 -33.77 -17.01 9.02
CA PRO A 166 -33.49 -18.09 9.95
C PRO A 166 -34.65 -19.11 9.95
N PRO A 167 -34.35 -20.42 10.04
CA PRO A 167 -35.38 -21.45 10.01
C PRO A 167 -36.40 -21.20 11.12
N VAL A 168 -37.68 -21.20 10.75
CA VAL A 168 -38.79 -21.04 11.70
C VAL A 168 -38.72 -22.23 12.68
N PRO A 169 -38.63 -22.00 14.01
CA PRO A 169 -38.60 -23.10 14.96
C PRO A 169 -39.89 -23.89 14.85
N ALA A 170 -39.77 -25.20 14.61
CA ALA A 170 -40.90 -26.11 14.59
C ALA A 170 -41.62 -26.05 15.94
N HIS A 171 -42.74 -25.34 16.00
CA HIS A 171 -43.64 -25.40 17.13
C HIS A 171 -44.27 -26.79 17.11
N GLY A 172 -43.69 -27.67 17.94
CA GLY A 172 -44.20 -29.01 18.17
C GLY A 172 -45.69 -28.96 18.48
N GLU A 173 -46.45 -29.76 17.75
CA GLU A 173 -47.85 -30.05 18.01
C GLU A 173 -48.03 -30.33 19.50
N LYS A 174 -48.83 -29.51 20.17
CA LYS A 174 -49.34 -29.84 21.50
C LYS A 174 -50.20 -31.08 21.33
N LYS A 175 -49.68 -32.23 21.79
CA LYS A 175 -50.51 -33.41 22.02
C LYS A 175 -51.53 -33.05 23.10
N GLU A 176 -52.79 -33.30 22.77
CA GLU A 176 -53.98 -33.19 23.63
C GLU A 176 -53.84 -33.97 24.94
#